data_AF-A0A851CHU7-F1
#
_entry.id   AF-A0A851CHU7-F1
#
_cell.length_a   1.000
_cell.length_b   1.000
_cell.length_c   1.000
_cell.angle_alpha   90.00
_cell.angle_beta   90.00
_cell.angle_gamma   90.00
#
_symmetry.space_group_name_H-M   'P 1'
#
loop_
_entity.id
_entity.type
_entity.pdbx_description
1 polymer ?
#
loop_
_entity_poly.entity_id
_entity_poly.type
_entity_poly.pdbx_seq_one_letter_code
_entity_poly.pdbx_strand_id
1 'polypeptide(L)'
;MLDLIILSLHFFICFLISIAIWHGPKDVDLHSSSTGTAEIGPDGLIFIGKEEDIKKSQRITANISGRQIVVFYHEGKFHALDSRCYHEGGPLCLGEIEDINGQACIVCPWHKFKITLETGEGLYEGINPLEPSPTPQWQSKGVKQRIHKVTIDNGNIYVSPPDLSVSFDSDYFADKYKNQGDLAMEK
;
A
#
# COMPACT_ATOMS: atom_id res chain seq x y z
N MET A 1 46.01 30.49 24.71
CA MET A 1 45.81 29.37 25.66
C MET A 1 44.34 29.00 25.79
N LEU A 2 43.40 29.97 25.75
CA LEU A 2 41.96 29.71 25.70
C LEU A 2 41.50 28.98 24.42
N ASP A 3 42.06 29.30 23.25
CA ASP A 3 41.59 28.73 21.97
C ASP A 3 41.83 27.22 21.84
N LEU A 4 42.91 26.72 22.44
CA LEU A 4 43.23 25.28 22.44
C LEU A 4 42.25 24.47 23.32
N ILE A 5 41.70 25.09 24.35
CA ILE A 5 40.73 24.49 25.27
C ILE A 5 39.34 24.46 24.64
N ILE A 6 38.98 25.50 23.87
CA ILE A 6 37.69 25.58 23.17
C ILE A 6 37.60 24.55 22.04
N LEU A 7 38.68 24.37 21.27
CA LEU A 7 38.73 23.33 20.24
C LEU A 7 38.67 21.91 20.81
N SER A 8 39.30 21.65 21.97
CA SER A 8 39.24 20.32 22.59
C SER A 8 37.86 20.00 23.16
N LEU A 9 37.18 20.99 23.72
CA LEU A 9 35.82 20.85 24.25
C LEU A 9 34.79 20.62 23.13
N HIS A 10 34.94 21.31 21.98
CA HIS A 10 34.10 21.06 20.80
C HIS A 10 34.29 19.64 20.25
N PHE A 11 35.53 19.17 20.16
CA PHE A 11 35.80 17.80 19.68
C PHE A 11 35.21 16.74 20.63
N PHE A 12 35.28 16.97 21.95
CA PHE A 12 34.68 16.09 22.95
C PHE A 12 33.15 16.08 22.86
N ILE A 13 32.52 17.24 22.67
CA ILE A 13 31.06 17.34 22.53
C ILE A 13 30.59 16.63 21.24
N CYS A 14 31.27 16.83 20.11
CA CYS A 14 30.97 16.12 18.86
C CYS A 14 31.15 14.60 18.98
N PHE A 15 32.16 14.14 19.74
CA PHE A 15 32.38 12.72 20.00
C PHE A 15 31.26 12.12 20.87
N LEU A 16 30.81 12.82 21.92
CA LEU A 16 29.70 12.37 22.76
C LEU A 16 28.35 12.34 22.02
N ILE A 17 28.09 13.32 21.15
CA ILE A 17 26.90 13.32 20.28
C ILE A 17 26.95 12.13 19.31
N SER A 18 28.13 11.80 18.77
CA SER A 18 28.31 10.65 17.88
C SER A 18 28.10 9.30 18.60
N ILE A 19 28.53 9.18 19.86
CA ILE A 19 28.27 8.00 20.70
C ILE A 19 26.77 7.85 21.01
N ALA A 20 26.06 8.96 21.26
CA ALA A 20 24.62 8.94 21.53
C ALA A 20 23.77 8.54 20.29
N ILE A 21 24.25 8.84 19.08
CA ILE A 21 23.63 8.38 17.83
C ILE A 21 23.91 6.90 17.57
N TRP A 22 25.07 6.39 18.02
CA TRP A 22 25.45 4.98 17.84
C TRP A 22 24.83 4.04 18.88
N HIS A 23 24.50 4.54 20.08
CA HIS A 23 23.71 3.81 21.08
C HIS A 23 22.23 4.19 21.02
N GLY A 24 21.65 4.08 19.83
CA GLY A 24 20.20 4.11 19.64
C GLY A 24 19.49 3.02 20.47
N PRO A 25 18.23 3.25 20.86
CA PRO A 25 17.46 2.32 21.68
C PRO A 25 17.36 0.94 21.01
N LYS A 26 17.63 -0.07 21.84
CA LYS A 26 17.60 -1.51 21.58
C LYS A 26 16.48 -1.91 20.62
N ASP A 27 16.92 -2.70 19.64
CA ASP A 27 16.15 -3.51 18.71
C ASP A 27 14.74 -3.85 19.21
N VAL A 28 13.75 -3.30 18.51
CA VAL A 28 12.38 -3.80 18.58
C VAL A 28 12.40 -5.12 17.84
N ASP A 29 12.18 -6.20 18.59
CA ASP A 29 12.12 -7.57 18.06
C ASP A 29 11.23 -7.62 16.82
N LEU A 30 11.87 -7.87 15.68
CA LEU A 30 11.24 -8.31 14.44
C LEU A 30 10.59 -9.66 14.78
N HIS A 31 9.30 -9.64 15.10
CA HIS A 31 8.54 -10.87 15.28
C HIS A 31 8.45 -11.57 13.92
N SER A 32 9.36 -12.52 13.75
CA SER A 32 9.22 -13.80 13.09
C SER A 32 8.07 -13.88 12.09
N SER A 33 8.45 -13.89 10.81
CA SER A 33 7.65 -14.45 9.72
C SER A 33 7.32 -15.90 10.06
N SER A 34 6.21 -16.12 10.76
CA SER A 34 5.55 -17.41 10.73
C SER A 34 4.95 -17.56 9.35
N THR A 35 5.34 -18.63 8.68
CA THR A 35 4.72 -19.16 7.47
C THR A 35 3.27 -19.52 7.81
N GLY A 36 2.39 -18.53 7.83
CA GLY A 36 0.96 -18.70 8.04
C GLY A 36 0.36 -19.20 6.74
N THR A 37 0.14 -20.52 6.65
CA THR A 37 -0.93 -21.05 5.81
C THR A 37 -2.18 -20.24 6.09
N ALA A 38 -2.73 -19.58 5.08
CA ALA A 38 -3.94 -18.78 5.18
C ALA A 38 -5.01 -19.57 5.96
N GLU A 39 -5.32 -19.11 7.17
CA GLU A 39 -6.41 -19.65 7.96
C GLU A 39 -7.69 -19.31 7.18
N ILE A 40 -8.23 -20.30 6.48
CA ILE A 40 -9.47 -20.16 5.71
C ILE A 40 -10.58 -20.00 6.75
N GLY A 41 -11.15 -18.80 6.83
CA GLY A 41 -12.32 -18.51 7.64
C GLY A 41 -13.55 -19.27 7.12
N PRO A 42 -14.69 -19.20 7.85
CA PRO A 42 -15.95 -19.76 7.36
C PRO A 42 -16.23 -19.26 5.92
N ASP A 43 -16.66 -20.17 5.06
CA ASP A 43 -17.05 -19.92 3.66
C ASP A 43 -15.93 -19.53 2.67
N GLY A 44 -14.67 -19.90 2.93
CA GLY A 44 -13.57 -19.67 1.98
C GLY A 44 -12.97 -18.26 2.05
N LEU A 45 -13.35 -17.49 3.06
CA LEU A 45 -12.77 -16.18 3.36
C LEU A 45 -11.31 -16.31 3.78
N ILE A 46 -10.48 -15.36 3.36
CA ILE A 46 -9.05 -15.36 3.65
C ILE A 46 -8.76 -14.34 4.74
N PHE A 47 -8.23 -14.79 5.87
CA PHE A 47 -7.85 -13.90 6.97
C PHE A 47 -6.70 -12.96 6.57
N ILE A 48 -6.88 -11.67 6.83
CA ILE A 48 -5.89 -10.63 6.52
C ILE A 48 -5.20 -10.12 7.78
N GLY A 49 -5.93 -9.99 8.89
CA GLY A 49 -5.40 -9.45 10.13
C GLY A 49 -6.49 -8.96 11.07
N LYS A 50 -6.09 -8.51 12.26
CA LYS A 50 -7.02 -7.87 13.20
C LYS A 50 -7.38 -6.47 12.74
N GLU A 51 -8.63 -6.10 12.96
CA GLU A 51 -9.16 -4.79 12.62
C GLU A 51 -8.37 -3.65 13.28
N GLU A 52 -8.06 -3.78 14.58
CA GLU A 52 -7.32 -2.77 15.34
C GLU A 52 -5.89 -2.53 14.81
N ASP A 53 -5.22 -3.60 14.39
CA ASP A 53 -3.84 -3.54 13.87
C ASP A 53 -3.81 -2.84 12.50
N ILE A 54 -4.79 -3.14 11.64
CA ILE A 54 -4.90 -2.50 10.33
C ILE A 54 -5.34 -1.04 10.47
N LYS A 55 -6.25 -0.73 11.41
CA LYS A 55 -6.62 0.66 11.72
C LYS A 55 -5.41 1.46 12.21
N LYS A 56 -4.56 0.88 13.05
CA LYS A 56 -3.36 1.55 13.56
C LYS A 56 -2.31 1.77 12.48
N SER A 57 -2.08 0.78 11.63
CA SER A 57 -1.10 0.84 10.53
C SER A 57 -1.62 1.59 9.29
N GLN A 58 -2.93 1.83 9.21
CA GLN A 58 -3.67 2.40 8.08
C GLN A 58 -3.66 1.55 6.80
N ARG A 59 -2.74 0.58 6.68
CA ARG A 59 -2.66 -0.33 5.53
C ARG A 59 -1.87 -1.58 5.84
N ILE A 60 -2.19 -2.67 5.13
CA ILE A 60 -1.46 -3.94 5.17
C ILE A 60 -1.42 -4.57 3.78
N THR A 61 -0.36 -5.31 3.46
CA THR A 61 -0.28 -6.14 2.26
C THR A 61 -0.41 -7.61 2.62
N ALA A 62 -1.12 -8.37 1.80
CA ALA A 62 -1.30 -9.82 1.99
C ALA A 62 -1.17 -10.56 0.66
N ASN A 63 -0.88 -11.87 0.74
CA ASN A 63 -0.87 -12.76 -0.42
C ASN A 63 -2.09 -13.69 -0.34
N ILE A 64 -2.95 -13.63 -1.36
CA ILE A 64 -4.13 -14.49 -1.48
C ILE A 64 -3.95 -15.43 -2.69
N SER A 65 -3.65 -16.70 -2.44
CA SER A 65 -3.45 -17.70 -3.51
C SER A 65 -2.44 -17.27 -4.59
N GLY A 66 -1.33 -16.65 -4.18
CA GLY A 66 -0.27 -16.12 -5.03
C GLY A 66 -0.51 -14.68 -5.53
N ARG A 67 -1.68 -14.10 -5.29
CA ARG A 67 -2.02 -12.74 -5.70
C ARG A 67 -1.75 -11.76 -4.56
N GLN A 68 -0.85 -10.81 -4.77
CA GLN A 68 -0.58 -9.76 -3.78
C GLN A 68 -1.68 -8.70 -3.79
N ILE A 69 -2.28 -8.46 -2.63
CA ILE A 69 -3.26 -7.39 -2.40
C ILE A 69 -2.74 -6.39 -1.38
N VAL A 70 -3.36 -5.21 -1.36
CA VAL A 70 -3.22 -4.20 -0.32
C VAL A 70 -4.59 -3.87 0.23
N VAL A 71 -4.70 -3.82 1.55
CA VAL A 71 -5.88 -3.34 2.27
C VAL A 71 -5.54 -2.00 2.89
N PHE A 72 -6.33 -0.98 2.57
CA PHE A 72 -6.27 0.34 3.18
C PHE A 72 -7.40 0.48 4.20
N TYR A 73 -7.14 1.18 5.30
CA TYR A 73 -8.15 1.74 6.18
C TYR A 73 -8.14 3.25 5.99
N HIS A 74 -9.23 3.81 5.48
CA HIS A 74 -9.35 5.24 5.20
C HIS A 74 -10.77 5.70 5.52
N GLU A 75 -10.89 6.82 6.24
CA GLU A 75 -12.19 7.42 6.61
C GLU A 75 -13.23 6.44 7.19
N GLY A 76 -12.77 5.52 8.05
CA GLY A 76 -13.65 4.56 8.71
C GLY A 76 -14.01 3.33 7.87
N LYS A 77 -13.47 3.19 6.66
CA LYS A 77 -13.75 2.08 5.74
C LYS A 77 -12.49 1.32 5.37
N PHE A 78 -12.67 0.04 5.06
CA PHE A 78 -11.62 -0.81 4.52
C PHE A 78 -11.78 -0.98 3.02
N HIS A 79 -10.68 -0.84 2.29
CA HIS A 79 -10.63 -0.97 0.83
C HIS A 79 -9.53 -1.95 0.46
N ALA A 80 -9.86 -3.04 -0.24
CA ALA A 80 -8.88 -4.01 -0.69
C ALA A 80 -8.72 -3.95 -2.20
N LEU A 81 -7.48 -3.81 -2.68
CA LEU A 81 -7.12 -3.72 -4.08
C LEU A 81 -5.99 -4.69 -4.39
N ASP A 82 -5.80 -5.03 -5.66
CA ASP A 82 -4.51 -5.59 -6.08
C ASP A 82 -3.38 -4.65 -5.66
N SER A 83 -2.27 -5.21 -5.17
CA SER A 83 -1.13 -4.41 -4.65
C SER A 83 -0.32 -3.74 -5.76
N ARG A 84 -0.41 -4.26 -6.99
CA ARG A 84 0.34 -3.80 -8.16
C ARG A 84 -0.56 -2.92 -9.03
N CYS A 85 -0.12 -1.68 -9.26
CA CYS A 85 -0.83 -0.71 -10.10
C CYS A 85 -1.06 -1.24 -11.51
N TYR A 86 -2.28 -1.07 -12.02
CA TYR A 86 -2.67 -1.50 -13.37
C TYR A 86 -1.86 -0.89 -14.52
N HIS A 87 -1.15 0.21 -14.28
CA HIS A 87 -0.37 0.86 -15.34
C HIS A 87 0.90 0.06 -15.67
N GLU A 88 1.79 -0.08 -14.68
CA GLU A 88 3.10 -0.71 -14.86
C GLU A 88 3.55 -1.57 -13.67
N GLY A 89 2.64 -1.90 -12.74
CA GLY A 89 2.93 -2.78 -11.60
C GLY A 89 3.51 -2.08 -10.37
N GLY A 90 3.40 -0.75 -10.30
CA GLY A 90 3.90 0.04 -9.17
C GLY A 90 3.28 -0.37 -7.82
N PRO A 91 4.04 -0.29 -6.72
CA PRO A 91 3.61 -0.76 -5.41
C PRO A 91 2.61 0.21 -4.79
N LEU A 92 1.30 -0.09 -4.88
CA LEU A 92 0.26 0.79 -4.37
C LEU A 92 0.31 0.95 -2.85
N CYS A 93 0.87 -0.02 -2.12
CA CYS A 93 1.09 0.11 -0.68
C CYS A 93 2.01 1.27 -0.28
N LEU A 94 2.82 1.81 -1.21
CA LEU A 94 3.69 2.96 -1.00
C LEU A 94 3.10 4.27 -1.56
N GLY A 95 1.86 4.25 -2.07
CA GLY A 95 1.18 5.43 -2.59
C GLY A 95 0.53 6.26 -1.49
N GLU A 96 0.22 7.51 -1.80
CA GLU A 96 -0.54 8.40 -0.92
C GLU A 96 -2.03 8.37 -1.28
N ILE A 97 -2.91 8.53 -0.29
CA ILE A 97 -4.35 8.62 -0.51
C ILE A 97 -4.73 10.10 -0.57
N GLU A 98 -5.38 10.51 -1.66
CA GLU A 98 -5.81 11.89 -1.91
C GLU A 98 -7.31 11.93 -2.23
N ASP A 99 -8.01 13.00 -1.83
CA ASP A 99 -9.36 13.27 -2.32
C ASP A 99 -9.28 13.89 -3.72
N ILE A 100 -9.86 13.19 -4.70
CA ILE A 100 -9.92 13.64 -6.08
C ILE A 100 -11.37 13.58 -6.52
N ASN A 101 -11.94 14.76 -6.82
CA ASN A 101 -13.33 14.89 -7.24
C ASN A 101 -14.33 14.32 -6.20
N GLY A 102 -14.04 14.46 -4.90
CA GLY A 102 -14.86 13.90 -3.83
C GLY A 102 -14.74 12.38 -3.67
N GLN A 103 -13.69 11.78 -4.24
CA GLN A 103 -13.42 10.35 -4.16
C GLN A 103 -12.00 10.11 -3.62
N ALA A 104 -11.90 9.31 -2.55
CA ALA A 104 -10.61 8.86 -2.05
C ALA A 104 -9.90 7.99 -3.10
N CYS A 105 -8.68 8.40 -3.46
CA CYS A 105 -7.88 7.76 -4.50
C CYS A 105 -6.49 7.42 -4.00
N ILE A 106 -6.02 6.19 -4.22
CA ILE A 106 -4.61 5.86 -4.07
C ILE A 106 -3.83 6.39 -5.28
N VAL A 107 -2.79 7.16 -5.01
CA VAL A 107 -1.88 7.73 -6.02
C VAL A 107 -0.65 6.86 -6.15
N CYS A 108 -0.52 6.19 -7.29
CA CYS A 108 0.60 5.30 -7.55
C CYS A 108 1.95 6.05 -7.44
N PRO A 109 2.93 5.54 -6.67
CA PRO A 109 4.16 6.27 -6.42
C PRO A 109 5.03 6.45 -7.67
N TRP A 110 4.93 5.55 -8.65
CA TRP A 110 5.74 5.59 -9.87
C TRP A 110 5.27 6.66 -10.86
N HIS A 111 4.03 6.56 -11.35
CA HIS A 111 3.53 7.41 -12.44
C HIS A 111 2.34 8.30 -12.06
N LYS A 112 2.01 8.37 -10.76
CA LYS A 112 0.97 9.25 -10.20
C LYS A 112 -0.44 9.00 -10.77
N PHE A 113 -0.68 7.79 -11.26
CA PHE A 113 -2.01 7.32 -11.63
C PHE A 113 -2.89 7.29 -10.38
N LYS A 114 -4.11 7.80 -10.53
CA LYS A 114 -5.08 7.98 -9.46
C LYS A 114 -6.13 6.89 -9.59
N ILE A 115 -6.30 6.10 -8.55
CA ILE A 115 -7.18 4.93 -8.55
C ILE A 115 -8.16 5.07 -7.40
N THR A 116 -9.45 5.09 -7.69
CA THR A 116 -10.47 5.18 -6.63
C THR A 116 -10.38 3.96 -5.71
N LEU A 117 -10.44 4.19 -4.40
CA LEU A 117 -10.39 3.10 -3.41
C LEU A 117 -11.67 2.26 -3.42
N GLU A 118 -12.82 2.88 -3.71
CA GLU A 118 -14.14 2.23 -3.68
C GLU A 118 -14.37 1.35 -4.91
N THR A 119 -14.03 1.84 -6.11
CA THR A 119 -14.42 1.22 -7.38
C THR A 119 -13.25 0.72 -8.22
N GLY A 120 -12.02 1.15 -7.92
CA GLY A 120 -10.83 0.76 -8.70
C GLY A 120 -10.72 1.48 -10.04
N GLU A 121 -11.45 2.58 -10.21
CA GLU A 121 -11.46 3.38 -11.43
C GLU A 121 -10.19 4.22 -11.58
N GLY A 122 -9.63 4.25 -12.79
CA GLY A 122 -8.50 5.10 -13.12
C GLY A 122 -8.94 6.51 -13.49
N LEU A 123 -8.69 7.50 -12.63
CA LEU A 123 -9.06 8.89 -12.89
C LEU A 123 -7.95 9.66 -13.62
N TYR A 124 -8.38 10.61 -14.46
CA TYR A 124 -7.50 11.55 -15.16
C TYR A 124 -8.22 12.87 -15.43
N GLU A 125 -7.45 13.93 -15.64
CA GLU A 125 -7.98 15.20 -16.11
C GLU A 125 -8.01 15.20 -17.64
N GLY A 126 -9.21 15.32 -18.21
CA GLY A 126 -9.43 15.49 -19.63
C GLY A 126 -9.79 16.93 -19.96
N ILE A 127 -9.41 17.40 -21.14
CA ILE A 127 -9.81 18.71 -21.67
C ILE A 127 -10.65 18.47 -22.92
N ASN A 128 -11.86 19.03 -22.96
CA ASN A 128 -12.66 19.03 -24.19
C ASN A 128 -12.24 20.23 -25.07
N PRO A 129 -11.56 20.00 -26.21
CA PRO A 129 -11.08 21.10 -27.06
C PRO A 129 -12.21 21.80 -27.82
N LEU A 130 -13.43 21.26 -27.80
CA LEU A 130 -14.59 21.85 -28.45
C LEU A 130 -15.29 22.92 -27.58
N GLU A 131 -14.96 23.01 -26.29
CA GLU A 131 -15.53 24.04 -25.41
C GLU A 131 -14.92 25.42 -25.71
N PRO A 132 -15.71 26.52 -25.68
CA PRO A 132 -15.19 27.88 -25.89
C PRO A 132 -14.13 28.30 -24.86
N SER A 133 -14.17 27.75 -23.65
CA SER A 133 -13.17 27.93 -22.59
C SER A 133 -12.81 26.58 -21.98
N PRO A 134 -11.86 25.84 -22.58
CA PRO A 134 -11.51 24.50 -22.13
C PRO A 134 -10.90 24.54 -20.73
N THR A 135 -11.51 23.81 -19.80
CA THR A 135 -10.97 23.58 -18.46
C THR A 135 -10.74 22.08 -18.25
N PRO A 136 -9.71 21.68 -17.49
CA PRO A 136 -9.55 20.29 -17.08
C PRO A 136 -10.76 19.83 -16.28
N GLN A 137 -11.28 18.66 -16.64
CA GLN A 137 -12.39 18.00 -15.95
C GLN A 137 -11.97 16.58 -15.60
N TRP A 138 -12.31 16.13 -14.39
CA TRP A 138 -12.07 14.76 -13.99
C TRP A 138 -12.91 13.78 -14.81
N GLN A 139 -12.24 12.77 -15.34
CA GLN A 139 -12.82 11.71 -16.16
C GLN A 139 -12.33 10.35 -15.65
N SER A 140 -13.12 9.32 -15.92
CA SER A 140 -12.80 7.94 -15.56
C SER A 140 -12.40 7.14 -16.80
N LYS A 141 -11.40 6.27 -16.65
CA LYS A 141 -11.03 5.23 -17.62
C LYS A 141 -11.84 3.92 -17.43
N GLY A 142 -12.86 3.95 -16.58
CA GLY A 142 -13.54 2.76 -16.06
C GLY A 142 -12.72 2.05 -15.00
N VAL A 143 -13.21 0.89 -14.55
CA VAL A 143 -12.52 0.05 -13.55
C VAL A 143 -11.26 -0.52 -14.18
N LYS A 144 -10.12 -0.21 -13.55
CA LYS A 144 -8.79 -0.59 -14.02
C LYS A 144 -8.03 -1.42 -13.00
N GLN A 145 -8.27 -1.14 -11.72
CA GLN A 145 -7.71 -1.85 -10.59
C GLN A 145 -8.78 -2.77 -9.99
N ARG A 146 -8.49 -4.06 -9.85
CA ARG A 146 -9.41 -4.99 -9.19
C ARG A 146 -9.59 -4.63 -7.72
N ILE A 147 -10.85 -4.53 -7.30
CA ILE A 147 -11.28 -4.44 -5.90
C ILE A 147 -11.57 -5.85 -5.38
N HIS A 148 -11.23 -6.08 -4.12
CA HIS A 148 -11.55 -7.31 -3.40
C HIS A 148 -12.56 -7.01 -2.30
N LYS A 149 -13.52 -7.92 -2.10
CA LYS A 149 -14.56 -7.75 -1.08
C LYS A 149 -13.96 -7.98 0.30
N VAL A 150 -14.05 -6.96 1.17
CA VAL A 150 -13.65 -7.03 2.57
C VAL A 150 -14.85 -7.44 3.44
N THR A 151 -14.62 -8.35 4.38
CA THR A 151 -15.59 -8.76 5.41
C THR A 151 -14.96 -8.56 6.78
N ILE A 152 -15.73 -7.97 7.70
CA ILE A 152 -15.32 -7.79 9.10
C ILE A 152 -16.17 -8.75 9.92
N ASP A 153 -15.53 -9.62 10.69
CA ASP A 153 -16.22 -10.52 11.61
C ASP A 153 -15.41 -10.65 12.91
N ASN A 154 -16.06 -10.44 14.05
CA ASN A 154 -15.46 -10.56 15.39
C ASN A 154 -14.10 -9.83 15.54
N GLY A 155 -13.97 -8.63 14.98
CA GLY A 155 -12.75 -7.83 15.03
C GLY A 155 -11.62 -8.30 14.11
N ASN A 156 -11.92 -9.22 13.18
CA ASN A 156 -11.00 -9.74 12.18
C ASN A 156 -11.41 -9.28 10.79
N ILE A 157 -10.41 -8.94 9.97
CA ILE A 157 -10.57 -8.55 8.57
C ILE A 157 -10.29 -9.76 7.69
N TYR A 158 -11.24 -10.03 6.80
CA TYR A 158 -11.15 -11.07 5.79
C TYR A 158 -11.36 -10.49 4.40
N VAL A 159 -10.85 -11.20 3.40
CA VAL A 159 -11.10 -10.90 2.00
C VAL A 159 -11.68 -12.14 1.31
N SER A 160 -12.70 -11.95 0.47
CA SER A 160 -13.24 -13.03 -0.37
C SER A 160 -12.25 -13.39 -1.49
N PRO A 161 -12.16 -14.67 -1.90
CA PRO A 161 -11.46 -15.04 -3.11
C PRO A 161 -11.95 -14.21 -4.30
N PRO A 162 -11.05 -13.75 -5.19
CA PRO A 162 -11.46 -12.90 -6.30
C PRO A 162 -12.28 -13.70 -7.32
N ASP A 163 -13.37 -13.10 -7.82
CA ASP A 163 -14.04 -13.59 -9.02
C ASP A 163 -13.23 -13.19 -10.26
N LEU A 164 -12.58 -14.19 -10.87
CA LEU A 164 -11.73 -14.01 -12.05
C LEU A 164 -12.49 -14.20 -13.37
N SER A 165 -13.83 -14.31 -13.34
CA SER A 165 -14.64 -14.38 -14.56
C SER A 165 -14.65 -13.06 -15.35
N VAL A 166 -14.41 -11.93 -14.66
CA VAL A 166 -14.23 -10.60 -15.25
C VAL A 166 -12.77 -10.22 -15.11
N SER A 167 -12.17 -9.72 -16.20
CA SER A 167 -10.77 -9.28 -16.21
C SER A 167 -10.62 -7.76 -16.15
N PHE A 168 -9.60 -7.31 -15.43
CA PHE A 168 -9.18 -5.92 -15.32
C PHE A 168 -7.70 -5.78 -15.63
N ASP A 169 -7.26 -4.58 -16.06
CA ASP A 169 -5.88 -4.28 -16.43
C ASP A 169 -4.85 -4.68 -15.32
N SER A 170 -5.22 -4.59 -14.03
CA SER A 170 -4.36 -5.00 -12.92
C SER A 170 -4.11 -6.51 -12.82
N ASP A 171 -4.93 -7.35 -13.45
CA ASP A 171 -4.75 -8.81 -13.45
C ASP A 171 -3.42 -9.23 -14.05
N TYR A 172 -3.02 -8.57 -15.15
CA TYR A 172 -1.74 -8.83 -15.79
C TYR A 172 -0.57 -8.70 -14.80
N PHE A 173 -0.59 -7.66 -13.96
CA PHE A 173 0.47 -7.44 -12.98
C PHE A 173 0.33 -8.36 -11.77
N ALA A 174 -0.89 -8.65 -11.32
CA ALA A 174 -1.10 -9.65 -10.28
C ALA A 174 -0.50 -11.02 -10.67
N ASP A 175 -0.72 -11.46 -11.91
CA ASP A 175 -0.22 -12.74 -12.41
C ASP A 175 1.29 -12.69 -12.72
N LYS A 176 1.79 -11.59 -13.30
CA LYS A 176 3.22 -11.39 -13.55
C LYS A 176 4.05 -11.51 -12.27
N TYR A 177 3.57 -10.95 -11.16
CA TYR A 177 4.28 -10.95 -9.87
C TYR A 177 3.97 -12.17 -9.00
N LYS A 178 2.96 -12.99 -9.35
CA LYS A 178 2.64 -14.24 -8.66
C LYS A 178 3.84 -15.20 -8.60
N ASN A 179 4.60 -15.29 -9.70
CA ASN A 179 5.70 -16.25 -9.85
C ASN A 179 7.07 -15.73 -9.38
N GLN A 180 7.17 -14.47 -8.98
CA GLN A 180 8.44 -13.91 -8.48
C GLN A 180 8.64 -14.12 -6.97
N GLY A 181 7.57 -14.43 -6.22
CA GLY A 181 7.67 -14.80 -4.80
C GLY A 181 8.41 -16.11 -4.57
N ASP A 182 8.32 -17.06 -5.50
CA ASP A 182 8.98 -18.36 -5.40
C ASP A 182 10.50 -18.27 -5.68
N LEU A 183 10.93 -17.32 -6.51
CA LEU A 183 12.34 -17.13 -6.89
C LEU A 183 13.15 -16.32 -5.86
N ALA A 184 12.48 -15.63 -4.92
CA ALA A 184 13.14 -14.82 -3.90
C ALA A 184 13.52 -15.60 -2.63
N MET A 185 13.15 -16.88 -2.52
CA MET A 185 13.52 -17.77 -1.42
C MET A 185 14.67 -18.73 -1.76
N GLU A 186 15.29 -18.60 -2.94
CA GLU A 186 16.37 -19.48 -3.41
C GLU A 186 17.73 -18.76 -3.54
N LYS A 187 17.96 -17.71 -2.75
CA LYS A 187 19.26 -17.02 -2.73
C LYS A 187 19.76 -16.67 -1.34
#